data_AF-A0A3D1QXT8-F1
#
_entry.id   AF-A0A3D1QXT8-F1
#
_cell.length_a   1.000
_cell.length_b   1.000
_cell.length_c   1.000
_cell.angle_alpha   90.00
_cell.angle_beta   90.00
_cell.angle_gamma   90.00
#
_symmetry.space_group_name_H-M   'P 1'
#
loop_
_entity.id
_entity.type
_entity.pdbx_description
1 polymer ?
#
loop_
_entity_poly.entity_id
_entity_poly.type
_entity_poly.pdbx_seq_one_letter_code
_entity_poly.pdbx_strand_id
1 'polypeptide(L)'
;MARARALISLVLGAALGLSASAAGQADVGANPDAGEQADATLQETSSGQQPSNASEAPAPAACDLQALQAAAEADWRLREKEWCDPEELALLSAGVAALDACAGNVKPAERWVFPVARSEPSKSIGGTNGSGYQRARHLPCFATKYPGHPAHDLFVGDVHPTGRDRDGKPFEALAVEDGLVLVARDGWQPGDPAKGGNYVLLYLPARRWIAYYAHLESVAVKAGERIAAGQVLGIVGRTGKNAEPRRSPTHLHLGLWDAEHFRPINSYPLLQAARTATPGE
;
A
#
# COMPACT_ATOMS: atom_id res chain seq x y z
N MET A 1 -19.83 43.54 -24.08
CA MET A 1 -20.12 43.39 -25.53
C MET A 1 -20.06 41.91 -25.88
N ALA A 2 -20.89 41.42 -26.80
CA ALA A 2 -21.05 39.99 -27.08
C ALA A 2 -20.54 39.60 -28.48
N ARG A 3 -20.13 38.33 -28.64
CA ARG A 3 -20.06 37.44 -29.84
C ARG A 3 -19.04 36.32 -29.51
N ALA A 4 -19.32 35.01 -29.40
CA ALA A 4 -20.31 34.07 -29.94
C ALA A 4 -19.94 33.38 -31.28
N ARG A 5 -19.63 32.06 -31.19
CA ARG A 5 -19.68 30.98 -32.22
C ARG A 5 -18.68 31.08 -33.38
N ALA A 6 -18.10 29.98 -33.90
CA ALA A 6 -18.78 28.75 -34.35
C ALA A 6 -17.90 27.47 -34.38
N LEU A 7 -18.57 26.31 -34.47
CA LEU A 7 -18.03 24.98 -34.79
C LEU A 7 -18.10 24.72 -36.30
N ILE A 8 -17.12 24.02 -36.87
CA ILE A 8 -17.29 23.23 -38.11
C ILE A 8 -16.51 21.91 -37.95
N SER A 9 -17.21 20.80 -38.18
CA SER A 9 -16.65 19.44 -38.23
C SER A 9 -16.09 19.14 -39.63
N LEU A 10 -15.11 18.24 -39.72
CA LEU A 10 -14.88 17.48 -40.95
C LEU A 10 -14.71 16.00 -40.63
N VAL A 11 -15.63 15.19 -41.13
CA VAL A 11 -15.53 13.73 -41.18
C VAL A 11 -15.05 13.36 -42.58
N LEU A 12 -14.04 12.50 -42.67
CA LEU A 12 -13.77 11.76 -43.89
C LEU A 12 -13.33 10.35 -43.52
N GLY A 13 -14.08 9.34 -43.96
CA GLY A 13 -13.75 7.94 -43.77
C GLY A 13 -13.10 7.33 -45.00
N ALA A 14 -12.44 6.18 -44.81
CA ALA A 14 -12.15 5.22 -45.87
C ALA A 14 -12.32 3.81 -45.30
N ALA A 15 -12.89 2.91 -46.10
CA ALA A 15 -13.25 1.55 -45.71
C ALA A 15 -12.15 0.51 -46.07
N LEU A 16 -12.48 -0.78 -45.86
CA LEU A 16 -11.79 -2.05 -46.17
C LEU A 16 -11.35 -2.77 -44.88
N GLY A 17 -11.65 -4.06 -44.66
CA GLY A 17 -12.50 -5.01 -45.40
C GLY A 17 -12.58 -6.36 -44.65
N LEU A 18 -13.66 -7.13 -44.84
CA LEU A 18 -13.87 -8.44 -44.19
C LEU A 18 -13.08 -9.57 -44.86
N SER A 19 -12.50 -10.48 -44.07
CA SER A 19 -12.34 -11.95 -44.30
C SER A 19 -11.33 -12.53 -43.30
N ALA A 20 -11.34 -13.80 -42.89
CA ALA A 20 -12.39 -14.82 -42.89
C ALA A 20 -12.05 -15.87 -41.80
N SER A 21 -13.03 -16.68 -41.39
CA SER A 21 -12.81 -17.82 -40.48
C SER A 21 -12.15 -19.01 -41.21
N ALA A 22 -11.34 -19.79 -40.49
CA ALA A 22 -10.93 -21.13 -40.90
C ALA A 22 -10.97 -22.07 -39.69
N ALA A 23 -11.67 -23.19 -39.85
CA ALA A 23 -11.85 -24.21 -38.81
C ALA A 23 -10.75 -25.26 -38.82
N GLY A 24 -10.57 -25.95 -37.69
CA GLY A 24 -9.74 -27.14 -37.57
C GLY A 24 -10.36 -28.11 -36.55
N GLN A 25 -11.22 -29.01 -37.02
CA GLN A 25 -11.73 -30.15 -36.26
C GLN A 25 -10.93 -31.41 -36.64
N ALA A 26 -10.67 -32.29 -35.66
CA ALA A 26 -10.30 -33.69 -35.90
C ALA A 26 -10.84 -34.58 -34.78
N ASP A 27 -11.61 -35.59 -35.18
CA ASP A 27 -12.24 -36.68 -34.39
C ASP A 27 -11.62 -38.02 -34.92
N VAL A 28 -11.73 -39.22 -34.33
CA VAL A 28 -12.70 -39.86 -33.41
C VAL A 28 -11.93 -40.84 -32.50
N GLY A 29 -12.46 -41.22 -31.32
CA GLY A 29 -11.83 -42.33 -30.57
C GLY A 29 -12.45 -42.84 -29.25
N ALA A 30 -13.71 -43.30 -29.27
CA ALA A 30 -14.19 -44.30 -28.29
C ALA A 30 -13.96 -45.73 -28.88
N ASN A 31 -14.13 -46.90 -28.21
CA ASN A 31 -14.80 -47.27 -26.95
C ASN A 31 -14.17 -48.63 -26.43
N PRO A 32 -14.81 -49.59 -25.67
CA PRO A 32 -14.09 -50.39 -24.67
C PRO A 32 -14.18 -51.95 -24.84
N ASP A 33 -13.53 -52.69 -23.95
CA ASP A 33 -13.93 -54.01 -23.37
C ASP A 33 -12.86 -54.40 -22.33
N ALA A 34 -13.10 -54.91 -21.10
CA ALA A 34 -13.92 -56.02 -20.57
C ALA A 34 -13.07 -57.28 -20.27
N GLY A 35 -13.35 -57.94 -19.13
CA GLY A 35 -12.52 -59.01 -18.54
C GLY A 35 -12.15 -58.69 -17.08
N GLU A 36 -13.02 -58.86 -16.08
CA GLU A 36 -13.56 -60.12 -15.50
C GLU A 36 -12.79 -60.59 -14.26
N GLN A 37 -13.47 -60.42 -13.12
CA GLN A 37 -13.43 -61.16 -11.84
C GLN A 37 -12.19 -61.99 -11.45
N ALA A 38 -11.62 -61.65 -10.28
CA ALA A 38 -11.26 -62.64 -9.26
C ALA A 38 -11.42 -62.05 -7.85
N ASP A 39 -12.18 -62.74 -7.00
CA ASP A 39 -12.35 -62.45 -5.58
C ASP A 39 -11.12 -62.93 -4.78
N ALA A 40 -10.58 -62.08 -3.92
CA ALA A 40 -9.54 -62.42 -2.95
C ALA A 40 -9.65 -61.51 -1.72
N THR A 41 -10.59 -61.83 -0.84
CA THR A 41 -10.71 -61.18 0.48
C THR A 41 -9.44 -61.42 1.32
N LEU A 42 -8.59 -60.39 1.46
CA LEU A 42 -7.51 -60.34 2.44
C LEU A 42 -7.75 -59.20 3.43
N GLN A 43 -8.03 -59.58 4.68
CA GLN A 43 -8.08 -58.64 5.80
C GLN A 43 -6.65 -58.37 6.31
N GLU A 44 -6.03 -57.29 5.85
CA GLU A 44 -4.85 -56.75 6.53
C GLU A 44 -5.25 -55.65 7.51
N THR A 45 -4.93 -55.87 8.78
CA THR A 45 -5.21 -54.95 9.88
C THR A 45 -4.28 -53.74 9.82
N SER A 46 -4.66 -52.74 9.05
CA SER A 46 -4.04 -51.41 9.09
C SER A 46 -4.31 -50.75 10.44
N SER A 47 -3.32 -50.82 11.35
CA SER A 47 -3.28 -49.98 12.54
C SER A 47 -2.93 -48.55 12.15
N GLY A 48 -3.90 -47.85 11.55
CA GLY A 48 -3.81 -46.46 11.17
C GLY A 48 -3.67 -45.57 12.41
N GLN A 49 -2.42 -45.30 12.81
CA GLN A 49 -2.09 -44.27 13.78
C GLN A 49 -2.55 -42.92 13.20
N GLN A 50 -3.73 -42.44 13.62
CA GLN A 50 -4.18 -41.10 13.23
C GLN A 50 -3.09 -40.08 13.57
N PRO A 51 -2.68 -39.20 12.65
CA PRO A 51 -1.87 -38.04 13.02
C PRO A 51 -2.68 -37.26 14.06
N SER A 52 -2.09 -37.05 15.23
CA SER A 52 -2.71 -36.28 16.30
C SER A 52 -3.12 -34.92 15.76
N ASN A 53 -4.38 -34.53 15.96
CA ASN A 53 -4.87 -33.19 15.62
C ASN A 53 -4.02 -32.14 16.33
N ALA A 54 -3.00 -31.62 15.65
CA ALA A 54 -2.44 -30.33 15.98
C ALA A 54 -3.59 -29.34 15.80
N SER A 55 -4.09 -28.80 16.91
CA SER A 55 -5.13 -27.77 16.86
C SER A 55 -4.57 -26.60 16.06
N GLU A 56 -5.02 -26.48 14.81
CA GLU A 56 -4.70 -25.35 13.97
C GLU A 56 -5.07 -24.08 14.74
N ALA A 57 -4.13 -23.14 14.84
CA ALA A 57 -4.37 -21.93 15.61
C ALA A 57 -5.59 -21.21 15.02
N PRO A 58 -6.54 -20.74 15.84
CA PRO A 58 -7.76 -20.14 15.31
C PRO A 58 -7.40 -19.00 14.38
N ALA A 59 -8.01 -18.99 13.19
CA ALA A 59 -7.77 -17.97 12.18
C ALA A 59 -7.94 -16.58 12.81
N PRO A 60 -7.03 -15.63 12.52
CA PRO A 60 -7.02 -14.35 13.21
C PRO A 60 -8.31 -13.58 12.91
N ALA A 61 -8.86 -12.93 13.93
CA ALA A 61 -10.14 -12.24 13.81
C ALA A 61 -10.16 -11.22 12.66
N ALA A 62 -11.31 -11.10 12.00
CA ALA A 62 -11.55 -10.05 11.02
C ALA A 62 -11.70 -8.69 11.72
N CYS A 63 -11.17 -7.64 11.11
CA CYS A 63 -11.26 -6.28 11.63
C CYS A 63 -12.63 -5.66 11.29
N ASP A 64 -13.10 -4.72 12.11
CA ASP A 64 -14.34 -3.96 11.85
C ASP A 64 -14.15 -3.00 10.66
N LEU A 65 -14.55 -3.45 9.47
CA LEU A 65 -14.42 -2.69 8.23
C LEU A 65 -15.25 -1.39 8.22
N GLN A 66 -16.33 -1.31 9.00
CA GLN A 66 -17.15 -0.08 9.08
C GLN A 66 -16.40 1.01 9.85
N ALA A 67 -15.74 0.65 10.95
CA ALA A 67 -14.84 1.56 11.67
C ALA A 67 -13.68 2.05 10.79
N LEU A 68 -13.09 1.17 9.97
CA LEU A 68 -12.01 1.55 9.05
C LEU A 68 -12.48 2.50 7.93
N GLN A 69 -13.69 2.29 7.38
CA GLN A 69 -14.29 3.22 6.41
C GLN A 69 -14.52 4.61 7.03
N ALA A 70 -15.06 4.67 8.24
CA ALA A 70 -15.24 5.93 8.96
C ALA A 70 -13.91 6.65 9.25
N ALA A 71 -12.88 5.89 9.65
CA ALA A 71 -11.53 6.41 9.87
C ALA A 71 -10.85 6.93 8.59
N ALA A 72 -11.03 6.26 7.45
CA ALA A 72 -10.49 6.69 6.16
C ALA A 72 -11.09 8.01 5.65
N GLU A 73 -12.39 8.24 5.90
CA GLU A 73 -13.05 9.50 5.58
C GLU A 73 -12.78 10.60 6.60
N ALA A 74 -12.48 10.24 7.85
CA ALA A 74 -12.03 11.20 8.87
C ALA A 74 -10.58 11.69 8.60
N ASP A 75 -9.65 10.79 8.25
CA ASP A 75 -8.29 11.15 7.83
C ASP A 75 -8.29 12.10 6.63
N TRP A 76 -9.16 11.86 5.64
CA TRP A 76 -9.34 12.76 4.51
C TRP A 76 -9.81 14.15 4.95
N ARG A 77 -10.90 14.22 5.74
CA ARG A 77 -11.45 15.50 6.23
C ARG A 77 -10.46 16.27 7.11
N LEU A 78 -9.66 15.59 7.93
CA LEU A 78 -8.56 16.19 8.68
C LEU A 78 -7.54 16.86 7.76
N ARG A 79 -7.07 16.16 6.71
CA ARG A 79 -6.10 16.67 5.73
C ARG A 79 -6.65 17.82 4.88
N GLU A 80 -7.93 17.77 4.53
CA GLU A 80 -8.63 18.81 3.75
C GLU A 80 -8.89 20.08 4.56
N LYS A 81 -9.43 19.92 5.79
CA LYS A 81 -9.67 21.04 6.74
C LYS A 81 -8.37 21.69 7.21
N GLU A 82 -7.23 21.00 7.09
CA GLU A 82 -5.93 21.42 7.62
C GLU A 82 -5.95 21.67 9.15
N TRP A 83 -6.81 20.93 9.86
CA TRP A 83 -7.18 21.18 11.26
C TRP A 83 -7.35 19.86 12.04
N CYS A 84 -6.89 19.86 13.30
CA CYS A 84 -6.99 18.71 14.21
C CYS A 84 -8.36 18.68 14.89
N ASP A 85 -9.38 18.35 14.10
CA ASP A 85 -10.77 18.25 14.52
C ASP A 85 -10.96 17.10 15.54
N PRO A 86 -11.41 17.36 16.78
CA PRO A 86 -11.53 16.31 17.80
C PRO A 86 -12.51 15.18 17.42
N GLU A 87 -13.57 15.48 16.67
CA GLU A 87 -14.56 14.47 16.27
C GLU A 87 -13.99 13.54 15.19
N GLU A 88 -13.27 14.10 14.22
CA GLU A 88 -12.58 13.32 13.18
C GLU A 88 -11.42 12.50 13.78
N LEU A 89 -10.67 13.06 14.73
CA LEU A 89 -9.63 12.33 15.45
C LEU A 89 -10.23 11.17 16.28
N ALA A 90 -11.42 11.33 16.85
CA ALA A 90 -12.11 10.23 17.54
C ALA A 90 -12.51 9.08 16.59
N LEU A 91 -12.96 9.40 15.37
CA LEU A 91 -13.23 8.41 14.33
C LEU A 91 -11.94 7.68 13.88
N LEU A 92 -10.82 8.41 13.74
CA LEU A 92 -9.53 7.82 13.43
C LEU A 92 -9.04 6.89 14.56
N SER A 93 -9.23 7.30 15.83
CA SER A 93 -8.96 6.46 17.02
C SER A 93 -9.83 5.20 17.06
N ALA A 94 -11.09 5.29 16.66
CA ALA A 94 -11.97 4.12 16.56
C ALA A 94 -11.47 3.13 15.49
N GLY A 95 -10.97 3.62 14.35
CA GLY A 95 -10.30 2.78 13.36
C GLY A 95 -9.04 2.09 13.89
N VAL A 96 -8.21 2.79 14.66
CA VAL A 96 -7.05 2.20 15.35
C VAL A 96 -7.50 1.11 16.33
N ALA A 97 -8.52 1.38 17.15
CA ALA A 97 -9.06 0.41 18.11
C ALA A 97 -9.65 -0.84 17.43
N ALA A 98 -10.30 -0.68 16.26
CA ALA A 98 -10.75 -1.79 15.43
C ALA A 98 -9.60 -2.65 14.90
N LEU A 99 -8.46 -2.03 14.55
CA LEU A 99 -7.25 -2.77 14.17
C LEU A 99 -6.58 -3.43 15.37
N ASP A 100 -6.53 -2.79 16.53
CA ASP A 100 -6.01 -3.41 17.77
C ASP A 100 -6.79 -4.68 18.14
N ALA A 101 -8.12 -4.62 18.07
CA ALA A 101 -9.01 -5.73 18.41
C ALA A 101 -8.79 -6.97 17.51
N CYS A 102 -8.42 -6.78 16.24
CA CYS A 102 -8.09 -7.87 15.34
C CYS A 102 -6.60 -8.23 15.30
N ALA A 103 -5.67 -7.30 15.58
CA ALA A 103 -4.23 -7.46 15.33
C ALA A 103 -3.65 -8.75 15.92
N GLY A 104 -4.03 -9.09 17.15
CA GLY A 104 -3.47 -10.20 17.91
C GLY A 104 -2.11 -9.85 18.53
N ASN A 105 -1.41 -10.87 19.04
CA ASN A 105 -0.13 -10.68 19.73
C ASN A 105 1.02 -10.49 18.73
N VAL A 106 1.30 -9.25 18.35
CA VAL A 106 2.44 -8.87 17.48
C VAL A 106 3.59 -8.32 18.33
N LYS A 107 4.82 -8.78 18.06
CA LYS A 107 6.05 -8.26 18.70
C LYS A 107 6.75 -7.28 17.75
N PRO A 108 7.44 -6.24 18.25
CA PRO A 108 8.10 -5.28 17.39
C PRO A 108 9.30 -5.93 16.71
N ALA A 109 9.50 -5.60 15.43
CA ALA A 109 10.69 -6.05 14.70
C ALA A 109 11.96 -5.42 15.30
N GLU A 110 13.06 -6.18 15.34
CA GLU A 110 14.36 -5.69 15.82
C GLU A 110 14.87 -4.52 14.95
N ARG A 111 14.70 -4.65 13.63
CA ARG A 111 15.03 -3.62 12.63
C ARG A 111 13.94 -3.51 11.59
N TRP A 112 13.65 -2.29 11.17
CA TRP A 112 12.78 -2.00 10.04
C TRP A 112 13.34 -2.53 8.73
N VAL A 113 12.44 -2.87 7.81
CA VAL A 113 12.74 -2.93 6.38
C VAL A 113 12.80 -1.50 5.84
N PHE A 114 13.79 -1.21 5.00
CA PHE A 114 13.86 0.07 4.31
C PHE A 114 12.68 0.16 3.31
N PRO A 115 11.79 1.16 3.43
CA PRO A 115 10.45 1.12 2.82
C PRO A 115 10.40 1.40 1.31
N VAL A 116 11.54 1.37 0.63
CA VAL A 116 11.63 1.51 -0.82
C VAL A 116 12.51 0.41 -1.36
N ALA A 117 11.96 -0.43 -2.24
CA ALA A 117 12.69 -1.53 -2.86
C ALA A 117 13.90 -1.03 -3.67
N ARG A 118 14.97 -1.85 -3.75
CA ARG A 118 16.22 -1.55 -4.49
C ARG A 118 16.86 -0.20 -4.13
N SER A 119 16.59 0.31 -2.94
CA SER A 119 17.08 1.60 -2.43
C SER A 119 17.76 1.40 -1.07
N GLU A 120 18.68 2.32 -0.71
CA GLU A 120 19.53 2.18 0.48
C GLU A 120 19.44 3.42 1.39
N PRO A 121 19.40 3.27 2.73
CA PRO A 121 19.33 4.39 3.67
C PRO A 121 20.35 5.50 3.43
N SER A 122 21.59 5.14 3.10
CA SER A 122 22.72 6.05 2.92
C SER A 122 22.64 6.94 1.67
N LYS A 123 21.76 6.62 0.72
CA LYS A 123 21.61 7.32 -0.57
C LYS A 123 20.22 7.94 -0.74
N SER A 124 19.19 7.31 -0.19
CA SER A 124 17.80 7.68 -0.45
C SER A 124 17.19 8.62 0.59
N ILE A 125 17.66 8.64 1.85
CA ILE A 125 17.08 9.52 2.87
C ILE A 125 17.42 10.98 2.57
N GLY A 126 16.39 11.81 2.36
CA GLY A 126 16.53 13.23 2.06
C GLY A 126 17.16 14.08 3.18
N GLY A 127 17.93 15.09 2.76
CA GLY A 127 18.62 16.01 3.66
C GLY A 127 19.93 15.45 4.21
N THR A 128 20.37 15.98 5.36
CA THR A 128 21.64 15.61 6.00
C THR A 128 21.39 15.31 7.47
N ASN A 129 21.84 14.16 7.97
CA ASN A 129 21.71 13.76 9.39
C ASN A 129 20.29 13.93 9.96
N GLY A 130 19.27 13.61 9.14
CA GLY A 130 17.86 13.70 9.52
C GLY A 130 17.21 15.08 9.35
N SER A 131 17.90 16.06 8.75
CA SER A 131 17.37 17.43 8.53
C SER A 131 16.14 17.52 7.61
N GLY A 132 15.77 16.42 6.94
CA GLY A 132 14.52 16.31 6.19
C GLY A 132 13.28 16.39 7.11
N TYR A 133 13.38 15.90 8.34
CA TYR A 133 12.33 16.00 9.34
C TYR A 133 12.38 17.35 10.05
N GLN A 134 11.35 18.17 9.83
CA GLN A 134 11.20 19.49 10.44
C GLN A 134 9.76 19.61 10.94
N ARG A 135 9.52 19.85 12.22
CA ARG A 135 8.16 19.99 12.74
C ARG A 135 7.90 21.36 13.34
N ALA A 136 6.66 21.83 13.22
CA ALA A 136 6.21 23.02 13.92
C ALA A 136 6.37 22.87 15.44
N ARG A 137 6.61 23.99 16.13
CA ARG A 137 6.72 24.05 17.60
C ARG A 137 5.42 23.59 18.26
N HIS A 138 4.29 24.11 17.79
CA HIS A 138 2.95 23.69 18.19
C HIS A 138 2.36 22.84 17.05
N LEU A 139 2.17 21.55 17.33
CA LEU A 139 1.72 20.55 16.37
C LEU A 139 0.80 19.56 17.11
N PRO A 140 -0.50 19.89 17.29
CA PRO A 140 -1.41 19.05 18.07
C PRO A 140 -1.60 17.66 17.44
N CYS A 141 -1.67 17.58 16.11
CA CYS A 141 -1.71 16.34 15.32
C CYS A 141 -1.10 16.55 13.91
N PHE A 142 -0.88 15.48 13.14
CA PHE A 142 -0.34 15.50 11.77
C PHE A 142 -1.07 16.43 10.79
N ALA A 143 -2.38 16.63 10.95
CA ALA A 143 -3.23 17.36 10.00
C ALA A 143 -3.11 18.89 10.07
N THR A 144 -2.33 19.42 11.03
CA THR A 144 -2.15 20.86 11.24
C THR A 144 -1.67 21.57 9.97
N LYS A 145 -2.35 22.66 9.56
CA LYS A 145 -2.08 23.47 8.35
C LYS A 145 -0.62 23.77 8.01
N TYR A 146 0.17 24.16 9.01
CA TYR A 146 1.57 24.48 8.87
C TYR A 146 2.39 23.54 9.76
N PRO A 147 2.52 22.25 9.40
CA PRO A 147 3.11 21.26 10.30
C PRO A 147 4.65 21.26 10.23
N GLY A 148 5.22 22.04 9.30
CA GLY A 148 6.58 21.88 8.81
C GLY A 148 6.62 20.81 7.72
N HIS A 149 7.63 19.96 7.79
CA HIS A 149 7.81 18.73 7.04
C HIS A 149 8.09 17.56 8.03
N PRO A 150 7.07 17.07 8.78
CA PRO A 150 7.27 16.10 9.86
C PRO A 150 7.34 14.65 9.33
N ALA A 151 8.21 14.44 8.35
CA ALA A 151 8.38 13.21 7.57
C ALA A 151 9.80 13.16 6.99
N HIS A 152 10.14 12.06 6.31
CA HIS A 152 11.32 12.01 5.43
C HIS A 152 10.92 11.67 4.00
N ASP A 153 11.47 12.41 3.05
CA ASP A 153 11.38 12.05 1.63
C ASP A 153 12.48 11.06 1.31
N LEU A 154 12.09 9.92 0.74
CA LEU A 154 12.97 8.81 0.38
C LEU A 154 13.09 8.77 -1.14
N PHE A 155 14.15 9.39 -1.64
CA PHE A 155 14.40 9.59 -3.06
C PHE A 155 14.87 8.31 -3.75
N VAL A 156 14.38 8.10 -4.98
CA VAL A 156 14.77 6.98 -5.83
C VAL A 156 15.69 7.42 -6.96
N GLY A 157 16.59 6.54 -7.39
CA GLY A 157 17.46 6.76 -8.55
C GLY A 157 16.75 6.46 -9.87
N ASP A 158 15.66 7.17 -10.17
CA ASP A 158 14.87 6.95 -11.37
C ASP A 158 15.49 7.59 -12.63
N VAL A 159 15.04 7.14 -13.80
CA VAL A 159 15.19 7.90 -15.05
C VAL A 159 14.19 9.06 -14.99
N HIS A 160 14.51 10.10 -14.21
CA HIS A 160 13.56 11.15 -13.82
C HIS A 160 12.81 11.77 -15.01
N PRO A 161 11.47 11.95 -14.95
CA PRO A 161 10.58 11.73 -13.80
C PRO A 161 9.75 10.42 -13.91
N THR A 162 10.32 9.33 -14.43
CA THR A 162 9.54 8.10 -14.75
C THR A 162 9.09 7.28 -13.54
N GLY A 163 9.73 7.43 -12.38
CA GLY A 163 9.53 6.49 -11.25
C GLY A 163 9.96 5.06 -11.57
N ARG A 164 10.87 4.87 -12.54
CA ARG A 164 11.45 3.59 -12.96
C ARG A 164 12.97 3.64 -12.88
N ASP A 165 13.59 2.53 -12.50
CA ASP A 165 15.04 2.37 -12.61
C ASP A 165 15.51 2.24 -14.07
N ARG A 166 16.82 2.03 -14.27
CA ARG A 166 17.44 1.97 -15.61
C ARG A 166 16.95 0.81 -16.47
N ASP A 167 16.44 -0.25 -15.84
CA ASP A 167 15.89 -1.43 -16.52
C ASP A 167 14.37 -1.30 -16.74
N GLY A 168 13.78 -0.15 -16.38
CA GLY A 168 12.37 0.15 -16.53
C GLY A 168 11.48 -0.38 -15.40
N LYS A 169 12.04 -0.91 -14.31
CA LYS A 169 11.26 -1.52 -13.23
C LYS A 169 10.76 -0.44 -12.22
N PRO A 170 9.48 -0.48 -11.79
CA PRO A 170 8.95 0.43 -10.78
C PRO A 170 9.58 0.22 -9.40
N PHE A 171 9.78 1.31 -8.65
CA PHE A 171 10.17 1.23 -7.25
C PHE A 171 8.93 0.92 -6.38
N GLU A 172 8.95 -0.22 -5.71
CA GLU A 172 7.87 -0.64 -4.81
C GLU A 172 8.00 0.02 -3.43
N ALA A 173 6.89 0.52 -2.89
CA ALA A 173 6.80 0.97 -1.50
C ALA A 173 6.56 -0.24 -0.60
N LEU A 174 7.41 -0.43 0.41
CA LEU A 174 7.42 -1.64 1.25
C LEU A 174 7.01 -1.32 2.69
N ALA A 175 6.26 -2.23 3.32
CA ALA A 175 5.97 -2.15 4.74
C ALA A 175 7.27 -2.17 5.59
N VAL A 176 7.45 -1.18 6.47
CA VAL A 176 8.65 -1.09 7.34
C VAL A 176 8.71 -2.23 8.35
N GLU A 177 7.55 -2.74 8.74
CA GLU A 177 7.33 -3.70 9.82
C GLU A 177 5.94 -4.33 9.62
N ASP A 178 5.66 -5.45 10.30
CA ASP A 178 4.34 -6.08 10.29
C ASP A 178 3.26 -5.09 10.74
N GLY A 179 2.14 -5.06 10.04
CA GLY A 179 1.08 -4.08 10.28
C GLY A 179 -0.27 -4.44 9.69
N LEU A 180 -1.24 -3.55 9.91
CA LEU A 180 -2.56 -3.63 9.32
C LEU A 180 -2.90 -2.30 8.63
N VAL A 181 -3.52 -2.36 7.46
CA VAL A 181 -3.87 -1.17 6.69
C VAL A 181 -5.05 -0.44 7.33
N LEU A 182 -4.82 0.78 7.81
CA LEU A 182 -5.86 1.66 8.36
C LEU A 182 -6.57 2.43 7.25
N VAL A 183 -5.81 2.96 6.28
CA VAL A 183 -6.33 3.68 5.11
C VAL A 183 -5.54 3.28 3.88
N ALA A 184 -6.24 3.05 2.78
CA ALA A 184 -5.69 2.93 1.43
C ALA A 184 -6.48 3.90 0.54
N ARG A 185 -5.83 4.94 0.02
CA ARG A 185 -6.47 5.93 -0.85
C ARG A 185 -5.73 6.03 -2.18
N ASP A 186 -6.45 5.74 -3.25
CA ASP A 186 -5.98 5.80 -4.64
C ASP A 186 -6.94 6.68 -5.46
N GLY A 187 -6.68 6.86 -6.75
CA GLY A 187 -7.52 7.60 -7.69
C GLY A 187 -7.20 9.09 -7.82
N TRP A 188 -6.15 9.60 -7.15
CA TRP A 188 -5.70 10.99 -7.29
C TRP A 188 -5.40 11.32 -8.76
N GLN A 189 -5.82 12.50 -9.22
CA GLN A 189 -5.66 12.96 -10.60
C GLN A 189 -4.80 14.22 -10.70
N PRO A 190 -4.06 14.41 -11.81
CA PRO A 190 -3.37 15.66 -12.13
C PRO A 190 -4.20 16.92 -11.82
N GLY A 191 -3.64 17.82 -11.00
CA GLY A 191 -4.30 19.06 -10.56
C GLY A 191 -5.20 18.96 -9.31
N ASP A 192 -5.42 17.78 -8.74
CA ASP A 192 -6.12 17.63 -7.46
C ASP A 192 -5.31 18.30 -6.31
N PRO A 193 -5.95 19.17 -5.48
CA PRO A 193 -5.28 19.93 -4.42
C PRO A 193 -4.72 19.06 -3.28
N ALA A 194 -5.08 17.79 -3.17
CA ALA A 194 -4.62 16.89 -2.12
C ALA A 194 -3.10 16.80 -2.10
N LYS A 195 -2.51 17.14 -0.95
CA LYS A 195 -1.06 17.20 -0.79
C LYS A 195 -0.41 15.82 -0.93
N GLY A 196 -1.04 14.79 -0.38
CA GLY A 196 -0.48 13.44 -0.27
C GLY A 196 -0.54 12.57 -1.52
N GLY A 197 -1.33 12.95 -2.54
CA GLY A 197 -1.57 12.08 -3.69
C GLY A 197 -2.33 10.81 -3.32
N ASN A 198 -1.95 9.69 -3.93
CA ASN A 198 -2.31 8.35 -3.47
C ASN A 198 -1.44 7.97 -2.27
N TYR A 199 -2.04 7.33 -1.26
CA TYR A 199 -1.33 7.00 -0.03
C TYR A 199 -1.89 5.79 0.73
N VAL A 200 -1.04 5.26 1.62
CA VAL A 200 -1.40 4.22 2.60
C VAL A 200 -1.08 4.69 4.02
N LEU A 201 -1.98 4.43 4.97
CA LEU A 201 -1.72 4.44 6.39
C LEU A 201 -1.61 2.99 6.89
N LEU A 202 -0.39 2.59 7.27
CA LEU A 202 -0.11 1.28 7.86
C LEU A 202 -0.02 1.43 9.38
N TYR A 203 -0.93 0.80 10.12
CA TYR A 203 -0.86 0.70 11.56
C TYR A 203 0.14 -0.38 11.97
N LEU A 204 1.05 -0.04 12.88
CA LEU A 204 2.10 -0.90 13.43
C LEU A 204 1.69 -1.29 14.87
N PRO A 205 0.94 -2.38 15.08
CA PRO A 205 0.29 -2.69 16.36
C PRO A 205 1.30 -2.88 17.50
N ALA A 206 2.44 -3.51 17.20
CA ALA A 206 3.50 -3.75 18.19
C ALA A 206 4.13 -2.47 18.77
N ARG A 207 3.94 -1.31 18.13
CA ARG A 207 4.46 -0.01 18.56
C ARG A 207 3.36 1.01 18.88
N ARG A 208 2.11 0.70 18.53
CA ARG A 208 0.98 1.65 18.47
C ARG A 208 1.32 2.90 17.64
N TRP A 209 1.95 2.72 16.48
CA TRP A 209 2.31 3.81 15.56
C TRP A 209 1.59 3.66 14.22
N ILE A 210 1.48 4.76 13.46
CA ILE A 210 0.96 4.75 12.09
C ILE A 210 2.06 5.29 11.18
N ALA A 211 2.45 4.49 10.19
CA ALA A 211 3.35 4.87 9.10
C ALA A 211 2.55 5.34 7.89
N TYR A 212 2.91 6.49 7.32
CA TYR A 212 2.22 7.14 6.21
C TYR A 212 3.09 7.12 4.97
N TYR A 213 2.58 6.47 3.92
CA TYR A 213 3.25 6.27 2.65
C TYR A 213 2.55 7.11 1.59
N ALA A 214 3.14 8.24 1.18
CA ALA A 214 2.50 9.18 0.27
C ALA A 214 3.22 9.30 -1.08
N HIS A 215 2.56 10.00 -2.02
CA HIS A 215 2.99 10.20 -3.40
C HIS A 215 3.07 8.93 -4.24
N LEU A 216 2.31 7.89 -3.88
CA LEU A 216 2.30 6.63 -4.62
C LEU A 216 1.75 6.82 -6.03
N GLU A 217 2.29 6.13 -7.03
CA GLU A 217 1.67 6.04 -8.36
C GLU A 217 0.35 5.27 -8.28
N SER A 218 0.33 4.17 -7.53
CA SER A 218 -0.83 3.32 -7.29
C SER A 218 -0.72 2.60 -5.94
N VAL A 219 -1.85 2.18 -5.39
CA VAL A 219 -1.97 1.43 -4.14
C VAL A 219 -2.29 -0.03 -4.44
N ALA A 220 -1.59 -0.97 -3.78
CA ALA A 220 -1.73 -2.40 -4.00
C ALA A 220 -2.57 -3.12 -2.92
N VAL A 221 -2.93 -2.43 -1.84
CA VAL A 221 -3.52 -3.00 -0.61
C VAL A 221 -4.88 -2.38 -0.26
N LYS A 222 -5.63 -3.00 0.65
CA LYS A 222 -6.95 -2.52 1.10
C LYS A 222 -7.02 -2.36 2.62
N ALA A 223 -7.89 -1.48 3.10
CA ALA A 223 -8.12 -1.30 4.54
C ALA A 223 -8.55 -2.62 5.22
N GLY A 224 -7.97 -2.91 6.38
CA GLY A 224 -8.14 -4.15 7.13
C GLY A 224 -7.19 -5.29 6.73
N GLU A 225 -6.42 -5.14 5.66
CA GLU A 225 -5.45 -6.13 5.21
C GLU A 225 -4.25 -6.22 6.18
N ARG A 226 -3.79 -7.44 6.44
CA ARG A 226 -2.56 -7.71 7.22
C ARG A 226 -1.37 -7.74 6.27
N ILE A 227 -0.33 -7.01 6.64
CA ILE A 227 0.85 -6.80 5.81
C ILE A 227 2.09 -7.26 6.58
N ALA A 228 2.91 -8.11 5.97
CA ALA A 228 4.20 -8.51 6.53
C ALA A 228 5.28 -7.45 6.25
N ALA A 229 6.30 -7.34 7.12
CA ALA A 229 7.45 -6.48 6.90
C ALA A 229 8.13 -6.78 5.55
N GLY A 230 8.24 -5.79 4.67
CA GLY A 230 8.77 -5.93 3.31
C GLY A 230 7.74 -6.25 2.22
N GLN A 231 6.48 -6.54 2.56
CA GLN A 231 5.40 -6.70 1.58
C GLN A 231 5.10 -5.35 0.89
N VAL A 232 4.72 -5.43 -0.39
CA VAL A 232 4.42 -4.27 -1.24
C VAL A 232 3.09 -3.62 -0.85
N LEU A 233 3.12 -2.31 -0.59
CA LEU A 233 1.95 -1.48 -0.31
C LEU A 233 1.43 -0.75 -1.56
N GLY A 234 2.30 -0.54 -2.55
CA GLY A 234 2.02 0.23 -3.76
C GLY A 234 3.29 0.55 -4.53
N ILE A 235 3.18 1.38 -5.56
CA ILE A 235 4.31 1.84 -6.37
C ILE A 235 4.68 3.27 -5.97
N VAL A 236 5.96 3.55 -5.75
CA VAL A 236 6.47 4.90 -5.49
C VAL A 236 6.34 5.74 -6.75
N GLY A 237 5.79 6.94 -6.62
CA GLY A 237 5.50 7.80 -7.75
C GLY A 237 5.65 9.27 -7.42
N ARG A 238 4.69 10.06 -7.90
CA ARG A 238 4.73 11.52 -7.91
C ARG A 238 3.36 12.15 -7.67
N THR A 239 2.37 11.40 -7.19
CA THR A 239 1.01 11.94 -7.06
C THR A 239 0.94 12.98 -5.93
N GLY A 240 0.03 13.94 -6.04
CA GLY A 240 -0.16 14.98 -5.03
C GLY A 240 0.49 16.32 -5.39
N LYS A 241 -0.18 17.39 -4.93
CA LYS A 241 0.03 18.79 -5.34
C LYS A 241 1.48 19.28 -5.45
N ASN A 242 2.39 18.81 -4.60
CA ASN A 242 3.79 19.26 -4.57
C ASN A 242 4.78 18.25 -5.18
N ALA A 243 4.39 16.98 -5.34
CA ALA A 243 5.22 15.92 -5.90
C ALA A 243 5.07 15.81 -7.43
N GLU A 244 3.87 16.07 -7.95
CA GLU A 244 3.59 15.98 -9.40
C GLU A 244 4.55 16.84 -10.24
N PRO A 245 4.74 18.16 -9.96
CA PRO A 245 5.48 19.04 -10.86
C PRO A 245 6.91 18.56 -11.10
N ARG A 246 7.34 18.53 -12.38
CA ARG A 246 8.65 18.00 -12.85
C ARG A 246 9.90 18.46 -12.09
N ARG A 247 9.82 19.57 -11.34
CA ARG A 247 10.87 20.10 -10.46
C ARG A 247 11.10 19.27 -9.19
N SER A 248 10.11 18.51 -8.74
CA SER A 248 10.22 17.64 -7.57
C SER A 248 10.79 16.29 -8.02
N PRO A 249 11.85 15.72 -7.41
CA PRO A 249 12.30 14.37 -7.73
C PRO A 249 11.26 13.31 -7.34
N THR A 250 11.34 12.12 -7.92
CA THR A 250 10.47 10.99 -7.53
C THR A 250 10.88 10.47 -6.14
N HIS A 251 9.92 10.30 -5.22
CA HIS A 251 10.20 9.91 -3.83
C HIS A 251 8.99 9.28 -3.15
N LEU A 252 9.26 8.45 -2.14
CA LEU A 252 8.27 8.07 -1.13
C LEU A 252 8.35 9.08 0.02
N HIS A 253 7.26 9.78 0.31
CA HIS A 253 7.18 10.61 1.52
C HIS A 253 6.70 9.73 2.69
N LEU A 254 7.58 9.52 3.68
CA LEU A 254 7.30 8.68 4.84
C LEU A 254 7.06 9.51 6.10
N GLY A 255 5.80 9.64 6.49
CA GLY A 255 5.39 10.14 7.80
C GLY A 255 5.32 9.02 8.85
N LEU A 256 5.46 9.37 10.12
CA LEU A 256 5.26 8.47 11.26
C LEU A 256 4.62 9.25 12.40
N TRP A 257 3.60 8.71 13.06
CA TRP A 257 3.03 9.28 14.28
C TRP A 257 2.57 8.23 15.28
N ASP A 258 2.41 8.62 16.55
CA ASP A 258 1.79 7.76 17.56
C ASP A 258 0.27 7.63 17.31
N ALA A 259 -0.30 6.45 17.55
CA ALA A 259 -1.71 6.17 17.25
C ALA A 259 -2.68 6.57 18.38
N GLU A 260 -2.19 7.24 19.42
CA GLU A 260 -2.99 7.72 20.56
C GLU A 260 -3.28 9.23 20.45
N HIS A 261 -2.25 10.03 20.13
CA HIS A 261 -2.32 11.49 20.01
C HIS A 261 -2.11 11.98 18.57
N PHE A 262 -1.75 11.10 17.64
CA PHE A 262 -1.48 11.42 16.24
C PHE A 262 -0.39 12.49 16.03
N ARG A 263 0.61 12.51 16.92
CA ARG A 263 1.73 13.45 16.89
C ARG A 263 2.91 12.86 16.13
N PRO A 264 3.54 13.61 15.21
CA PRO A 264 4.64 13.05 14.43
C PRO A 264 5.88 12.67 15.25
N ILE A 265 6.46 11.54 14.86
CA ILE A 265 7.68 10.93 15.39
C ILE A 265 8.76 11.04 14.31
N ASN A 266 9.98 11.40 14.70
CA ASN A 266 11.10 11.41 13.75
C ASN A 266 11.58 9.97 13.47
N SER A 267 11.26 9.44 12.30
CA SER A 267 11.66 8.10 11.86
C SER A 267 13.13 7.97 11.43
N TYR A 268 13.93 9.06 11.43
CA TYR A 268 15.33 9.04 10.97
C TYR A 268 16.19 7.92 11.58
N PRO A 269 16.21 7.70 12.91
CA PRO A 269 17.07 6.67 13.50
C PRO A 269 16.69 5.26 13.07
N LEU A 270 15.38 5.02 12.86
CA LEU A 270 14.84 3.73 12.43
C LEU A 270 15.15 3.48 10.95
N LEU A 271 15.01 4.51 10.11
CA LEU A 271 15.38 4.48 8.69
C LEU A 271 16.88 4.28 8.49
N GLN A 272 17.72 4.93 9.30
CA GLN A 272 19.17 4.79 9.24
C GLN A 272 19.64 3.38 9.66
N ALA A 273 18.94 2.73 10.59
CA ALA A 273 19.20 1.37 11.05
C ALA A 273 18.47 0.28 10.23
N ALA A 274 17.65 0.65 9.26
CA ALA A 274 16.81 -0.27 8.51
C ALA A 274 17.63 -1.22 7.63
N ARG A 275 17.21 -2.49 7.54
CA ARG A 275 17.75 -3.45 6.58
C ARG A 275 17.17 -3.17 5.19
N THR A 276 17.99 -3.21 4.16
CA THR A 276 17.53 -3.18 2.77
C THR A 276 16.76 -4.47 2.45
N ALA A 277 15.61 -4.37 1.80
CA ALA A 277 14.91 -5.55 1.29
C ALA A 277 15.63 -6.08 0.04
N THR A 278 16.10 -7.33 0.12
CA THR A 278 16.52 -8.09 -1.06
C THR A 278 15.27 -8.51 -1.84
N PRO A 279 15.18 -8.31 -3.17
CA PRO A 279 14.02 -8.77 -3.93
C PRO A 279 13.92 -10.30 -3.92
N GLY A 280 12.89 -10.86 -3.28
CA GLY A 280 12.57 -12.30 -3.31
C GLY A 280 12.87 -13.10 -2.04
N GLU A 281 13.05 -12.44 -0.88
CA GLU A 281 13.04 -13.06 0.47
C GLU A 281 11.68 -12.90 1.15
#